data_AF-A0A354BKN1-F1
#
_entry.id   AF-A0A354BKN1-F1
#
_cell.length_a   1.000
_cell.length_b   1.000
_cell.length_c   1.000
_cell.angle_alpha   90.00
_cell.angle_beta   90.00
_cell.angle_gamma   90.00
#
_symmetry.space_group_name_H-M   'P 1'
#
loop_
_entity.id
_entity.type
_entity.pdbx_description
1 polymer ?
#
loop_
_entity_poly.entity_id
_entity_poly.type
_entity_poly.pdbx_seq_one_letter_code
_entity_poly.pdbx_strand_id
1 'polypeptide(L)'
;EFMAEVVRRTGCGILLDLNNLYVNAVNFHLDPVKFMDAIQPDAVQEIHLAGFDHVGRWLVDTHGQAVYPEVWSLYEWALHHFGPRPTLIEWDTNLPPLAVLLEQASQANAMLGACYATPA
;
A
#
# COMPACT_ATOMS: atom_id res chain seq x y z
N GLU A 1 -16.69 -3.85 -0.40
CA GLU A 1 -17.77 -4.65 -1.04
C GLU A 1 -17.40 -5.12 -2.45
N PHE A 2 -17.12 -4.22 -3.41
CA PHE A 2 -16.80 -4.62 -4.79
C PHE A 2 -15.59 -5.58 -4.91
N MET A 3 -14.42 -5.18 -4.39
CA MET A 3 -13.20 -6.01 -4.50
C MET A 3 -13.34 -7.36 -3.81
N ALA A 4 -13.93 -7.39 -2.61
CA ALA A 4 -14.19 -8.62 -1.88
C ALA A 4 -15.10 -9.58 -2.67
N GLU A 5 -16.12 -9.05 -3.33
CA GLU A 5 -17.03 -9.86 -4.15
C GLU A 5 -16.37 -10.36 -5.44
N VAL A 6 -15.49 -9.57 -6.06
CA VAL A 6 -14.69 -10.00 -7.21
C VAL A 6 -13.83 -11.19 -6.82
N VAL A 7 -13.03 -11.07 -5.75
CA VAL A 7 -12.21 -12.17 -5.22
C VAL A 7 -13.06 -13.40 -4.92
N ARG A 8 -14.20 -13.23 -4.24
CA ARG A 8 -15.07 -14.34 -3.86
C ARG A 8 -15.61 -15.10 -5.08
N ARG A 9 -15.90 -14.40 -6.19
CA ARG A 9 -16.46 -15.02 -7.41
C ARG A 9 -15.40 -15.64 -8.31
N THR A 10 -14.20 -15.07 -8.37
CA THR A 10 -13.16 -15.49 -9.32
C THR A 10 -12.08 -16.35 -8.68
N GLY A 11 -11.88 -16.24 -7.36
CA GLY A 11 -10.74 -16.81 -6.65
C GLY A 11 -9.42 -16.13 -6.97
N CYS A 12 -9.41 -14.97 -7.64
CA CYS A 12 -8.18 -14.24 -7.92
C CYS A 12 -7.60 -13.60 -6.65
N GLY A 13 -6.28 -13.44 -6.62
CA GLY A 13 -5.62 -12.62 -5.61
C GLY A 13 -5.79 -11.11 -5.88
N ILE A 14 -5.35 -10.32 -4.91
CA ILE A 14 -5.28 -8.86 -4.95
C ILE A 14 -3.81 -8.45 -4.83
N LEU A 15 -3.37 -7.60 -5.75
CA LEU A 15 -2.27 -6.69 -5.54
C LEU A 15 -2.86 -5.42 -4.94
N LEU A 16 -2.49 -5.12 -3.69
CA LEU A 16 -3.05 -4.02 -2.94
C LEU A 16 -2.08 -2.83 -2.98
N ASP A 17 -2.41 -1.84 -3.79
CA ASP A 17 -1.71 -0.57 -3.78
C ASP A 17 -2.29 0.35 -2.70
N LEU A 18 -1.47 0.65 -1.70
CA LEU A 18 -1.84 1.49 -0.57
C LEU A 18 -1.80 2.99 -0.90
N ASN A 19 -1.01 3.40 -1.89
CA ASN A 19 -1.01 4.76 -2.40
C ASN A 19 -2.33 5.07 -3.10
N ASN A 20 -2.75 4.18 -4.01
CA ASN A 20 -4.06 4.25 -4.67
C ASN A 20 -5.21 4.28 -3.68
N LEU A 21 -5.15 3.42 -2.67
CA LEU A 21 -6.16 3.38 -1.62
C LEU A 21 -6.22 4.71 -0.86
N TYR A 22 -5.06 5.27 -0.45
CA TYR A 22 -4.99 6.53 0.28
C TYR A 22 -5.49 7.71 -0.57
N VAL A 23 -5.02 7.83 -1.81
CA VAL A 23 -5.44 8.88 -2.75
C VAL A 23 -6.96 8.86 -2.93
N ASN A 24 -7.54 7.69 -3.16
CA ASN A 24 -9.00 7.54 -3.28
C ASN A 24 -9.72 7.87 -1.95
N ALA A 25 -9.17 7.45 -0.82
CA ALA A 25 -9.76 7.74 0.49
C ALA A 25 -9.83 9.24 0.78
N VAL A 26 -8.76 9.99 0.50
CA VAL A 26 -8.73 11.44 0.67
C VAL A 26 -9.68 12.13 -0.31
N ASN A 27 -9.60 11.78 -1.60
CA ASN A 27 -10.38 12.44 -2.64
C ASN A 27 -11.89 12.22 -2.49
N PHE A 28 -12.31 11.04 -2.01
CA PHE A 28 -13.72 10.67 -1.90
C PHE A 28 -14.23 10.59 -0.46
N HIS A 29 -13.44 11.04 0.53
CA HIS A 29 -13.78 11.00 1.95
C HIS A 29 -14.17 9.60 2.44
N LEU A 30 -13.40 8.60 2.04
CA LEU A 30 -13.59 7.21 2.44
C LEU A 30 -12.62 6.84 3.58
N ASP A 31 -12.93 5.74 4.26
CA ASP A 31 -12.07 5.15 5.27
C ASP A 31 -11.23 4.01 4.63
N PRO A 32 -9.89 4.17 4.53
CA PRO A 32 -9.03 3.17 3.91
C PRO A 32 -8.90 1.90 4.78
N VAL A 33 -8.98 2.02 6.11
CA VAL A 33 -8.92 0.88 7.02
C VAL A 33 -10.18 0.03 6.85
N LYS A 34 -11.36 0.67 6.80
CA LYS A 34 -12.62 -0.03 6.53
C LYS A 34 -12.61 -0.76 5.17
N PHE A 35 -11.95 -0.20 4.16
CA PHE A 35 -11.78 -0.88 2.87
C PHE A 35 -10.93 -2.15 3.02
N MET A 36 -9.78 -2.05 3.70
CA MET A 36 -8.89 -3.19 3.91
C MET A 36 -9.51 -4.27 4.81
N ASP A 37 -10.22 -3.89 5.87
CA ASP A 37 -10.96 -4.80 6.76
C ASP A 37 -12.03 -5.64 6.02
N ALA A 38 -12.52 -5.15 4.88
CA ALA A 38 -13.51 -5.87 4.09
C ALA A 38 -12.89 -6.94 3.16
N ILE A 39 -11.56 -7.00 3.06
CA ILE A 39 -10.83 -7.93 2.20
C ILE A 39 -10.42 -9.16 3.03
N GLN A 40 -10.63 -10.36 2.48
CA GLN A 40 -10.13 -11.58 3.13
C GLN A 40 -8.60 -11.55 3.16
N PRO A 41 -7.93 -11.80 4.30
CA PRO A 41 -6.49 -11.63 4.39
C PRO A 41 -5.67 -12.43 3.38
N ASP A 42 -6.10 -13.66 3.09
CA ASP A 42 -5.43 -14.52 2.12
C ASP A 42 -5.64 -14.10 0.67
N ALA A 43 -6.53 -13.14 0.40
CA ALA A 43 -6.69 -12.59 -0.94
C ALA A 43 -5.55 -11.64 -1.31
N VAL A 44 -4.93 -10.94 -0.34
CA VAL A 44 -3.83 -10.01 -0.62
C VAL A 44 -2.56 -10.81 -0.86
N GLN A 45 -2.03 -10.75 -2.07
CA GLN A 45 -0.86 -11.52 -2.51
C GLN A 45 0.38 -10.64 -2.63
N GLU A 46 0.22 -9.34 -2.84
CA GLU A 46 1.30 -8.36 -3.00
C GLU A 46 0.82 -6.99 -2.53
N ILE A 47 1.72 -6.17 -1.99
CA ILE A 47 1.44 -4.80 -1.55
C ILE A 47 2.34 -3.82 -2.30
N HIS A 48 1.75 -2.76 -2.85
CA HIS A 48 2.49 -1.68 -3.50
C HIS A 48 2.48 -0.41 -2.65
N LEU A 49 3.63 0.26 -2.62
CA LEU A 49 3.85 1.51 -1.91
C LEU A 49 4.43 2.54 -2.89
N ALA A 50 3.83 3.72 -2.92
CA ALA A 50 4.30 4.84 -3.72
C ALA A 50 3.97 6.17 -3.03
N GLY A 51 4.39 7.27 -3.64
CA GLY A 51 3.95 8.61 -3.28
C GLY A 51 2.99 9.21 -4.32
N PHE A 52 2.25 10.23 -3.90
CA PHE A 52 1.30 10.97 -4.73
C PHE A 52 1.70 12.45 -4.85
N ASP A 53 1.11 13.15 -5.83
CA ASP A 53 1.25 14.59 -5.99
C ASP A 53 -0.03 15.34 -5.56
N HIS A 54 0.11 16.64 -5.29
CA HIS A 54 -1.01 17.53 -5.03
C HIS A 54 -1.36 18.36 -6.26
N VAL A 55 -2.63 18.30 -6.69
CA VAL A 55 -3.18 19.15 -7.75
C VAL A 55 -4.38 19.94 -7.23
N GLY A 56 -4.09 21.14 -6.72
CA GLY A 56 -5.08 21.94 -6.00
C GLY A 56 -5.51 21.25 -4.72
N ARG A 57 -6.80 20.87 -4.63
CA ARG A 57 -7.34 20.14 -3.49
C ARG A 57 -7.29 18.61 -3.64
N TRP A 58 -6.90 18.13 -4.82
CA TRP A 58 -6.94 16.71 -5.15
C TRP A 58 -5.56 16.10 -4.98
N LEU A 59 -5.53 14.85 -4.51
CA LEU A 59 -4.35 14.01 -4.61
C LEU A 59 -4.38 13.29 -5.96
N VAL A 60 -3.23 13.21 -6.61
CA VAL A 60 -3.08 12.51 -7.88
C VAL A 60 -2.01 11.45 -7.73
N ASP A 61 -2.38 10.24 -8.11
CA ASP A 61 -1.52 9.09 -8.09
C ASP A 61 -0.56 9.10 -9.30
N THR A 62 0.57 9.79 -9.14
CA THR A 62 1.57 9.95 -10.22
C THR A 62 2.76 9.00 -10.06
N HIS A 63 2.84 8.30 -8.93
CA HIS A 63 4.00 7.48 -8.52
C HIS A 63 5.33 8.21 -8.75
N GLY A 64 5.34 9.52 -8.50
CA GLY A 64 6.47 10.40 -8.79
C GLY A 64 7.26 10.86 -7.57
N GLN A 65 6.82 10.45 -6.38
CA GLN A 65 7.32 10.92 -5.09
C GLN A 65 7.71 9.74 -4.19
N ALA A 66 8.51 10.03 -3.17
CA ALA A 66 8.75 9.08 -2.09
C ALA A 66 7.43 8.74 -1.38
N VAL A 67 7.38 7.55 -0.78
CA VAL A 67 6.19 7.07 -0.05
C VAL A 67 5.92 8.00 1.13
N TYR A 68 4.70 8.51 1.20
CA TYR A 68 4.29 9.45 2.22
C TYR A 68 4.06 8.76 3.59
N PRO A 69 4.25 9.47 4.72
CA PRO A 69 4.05 8.91 6.06
C PRO A 69 2.69 8.23 6.26
N GLU A 70 1.63 8.79 5.66
CA GLU A 70 0.27 8.26 5.77
C GLU A 70 0.13 6.90 5.06
N VAL A 71 0.82 6.73 3.92
CA VAL A 71 0.88 5.45 3.21
C VAL A 71 1.72 4.44 4.00
N TRP A 72 2.81 4.86 4.64
CA TRP A 72 3.56 4.01 5.57
C TRP A 72 2.72 3.55 6.77
N SER A 73 1.86 4.41 7.32
CA SER A 73 0.93 4.03 8.39
C SER A 73 -0.10 3.00 7.92
N LEU A 74 -0.62 3.13 6.69
CA LEU A 74 -1.47 2.09 6.11
C LEU A 74 -0.70 0.79 5.91
N TYR A 75 0.57 0.86 5.55
CA TYR A 75 1.42 -0.32 5.37
C TYR A 75 1.65 -1.06 6.67
N GLU A 76 1.96 -0.36 7.76
CA GLU A 76 2.04 -0.95 9.10
C GLU A 76 0.74 -1.68 9.46
N TRP A 77 -0.40 -1.02 9.27
CA TRP A 77 -1.71 -1.64 9.50
C TRP A 77 -1.92 -2.88 8.64
N ALA A 78 -1.60 -2.79 7.35
CA ALA A 78 -1.74 -3.88 6.38
C ALA A 78 -0.88 -5.10 6.76
N LEU A 79 0.35 -4.88 7.24
CA LEU A 79 1.22 -5.95 7.72
C LEU A 79 0.65 -6.64 8.98
N HIS A 80 0.07 -5.87 9.90
CA HIS A 80 -0.59 -6.43 11.08
C HIS A 80 -1.83 -7.25 10.74
N HIS A 81 -2.61 -6.83 9.74
CA HIS A 81 -3.87 -7.48 9.39
C HIS A 81 -3.70 -8.64 8.39
N PHE A 82 -2.91 -8.44 7.33
CA PHE A 82 -2.71 -9.41 6.25
C PHE A 82 -1.50 -10.32 6.43
N GLY A 83 -0.65 -10.02 7.42
CA GLY A 83 0.65 -10.65 7.59
C GLY A 83 1.70 -10.12 6.60
N PRO A 84 2.93 -10.64 6.66
CA PRO A 84 3.98 -10.24 5.72
C PRO A 84 3.62 -10.65 4.30
N ARG A 85 3.67 -9.69 3.36
CA ARG A 85 3.44 -9.91 1.93
C ARG A 85 4.61 -9.37 1.11
N PRO A 86 4.92 -9.96 -0.06
CA PRO A 86 5.78 -9.34 -1.05
C PRO A 86 5.39 -7.87 -1.24
N THR A 87 6.37 -6.98 -1.11
CA THR A 87 6.12 -5.54 -1.15
C THR A 87 7.06 -4.88 -2.15
N LEU A 88 6.49 -4.01 -2.98
CA LEU A 88 7.19 -3.28 -4.02
C LEU A 88 7.06 -1.78 -3.78
N ILE A 89 8.17 -1.05 -3.89
CA ILE A 89 8.17 0.41 -4.00
C ILE A 89 7.96 0.74 -5.47
N GLU A 90 6.80 1.30 -5.81
CA GLU A 90 6.43 1.66 -7.17
C GLU A 90 6.84 3.11 -7.48
N TRP A 91 7.37 3.33 -8.68
CA TRP A 91 7.86 4.63 -9.12
C TRP A 91 7.83 4.76 -10.64
N ASP A 92 6.93 5.61 -11.17
CA ASP A 92 6.66 5.74 -12.61
C ASP A 92 7.20 7.03 -13.23
N THR A 93 7.21 8.13 -12.46
CA THR A 93 7.58 9.46 -12.94
C THR A 93 8.67 10.09 -12.08
N ASN A 94 9.35 11.14 -12.57
CA ASN A 94 10.36 11.87 -11.80
C ASN A 94 11.41 10.97 -11.10
N LEU A 95 11.91 9.95 -11.80
CA LEU A 95 12.77 8.90 -11.22
C LEU A 95 13.95 9.52 -10.43
N PRO A 96 14.05 9.23 -9.12
CA PRO A 96 15.09 9.80 -8.26
C PRO A 96 16.42 9.05 -8.44
N PRO A 97 17.50 9.54 -7.81
CA PRO A 97 18.71 8.75 -7.67
C PRO A 97 18.43 7.39 -7.02
N LEU A 98 19.15 6.35 -7.46
CA LEU A 98 19.02 4.98 -6.96
C LEU A 98 19.08 4.88 -5.42
N ALA A 99 19.87 5.73 -4.77
CA ALA A 99 19.99 5.76 -3.31
C ALA A 99 18.64 5.98 -2.61
N VAL A 100 17.76 6.80 -3.17
CA VAL A 100 16.42 7.06 -2.62
C VAL A 100 15.54 5.81 -2.75
N LEU A 101 15.58 5.13 -3.90
CA LEU A 101 14.85 3.89 -4.12
C LEU A 101 15.29 2.81 -3.10
N LEU A 102 16.60 2.68 -2.89
CA LEU A 102 17.16 1.73 -1.93
C LEU A 102 16.78 2.07 -0.49
N GLU A 103 16.71 3.36 -0.13
CA GLU A 103 16.27 3.80 1.19
C GLU A 103 14.81 3.42 1.45
N GLN A 104 13.90 3.72 0.51
CA GLN A 104 12.48 3.36 0.61
C GLN A 104 12.29 1.84 0.70
N ALA A 105 13.02 1.08 -0.14
CA ALA A 105 12.98 -0.38 -0.10
C ALA A 105 13.53 -0.95 1.22
N SER A 106 14.60 -0.35 1.76
CA SER A 106 15.15 -0.74 3.06
C SER A 106 14.17 -0.46 4.19
N GLN A 107 13.42 0.64 4.14
CA GLN A 107 12.39 0.96 5.13
C GLN A 107 11.26 -0.08 5.10
N ALA A 108 10.75 -0.42 3.91
CA ALA A 108 9.73 -1.47 3.78
C ALA A 108 10.22 -2.83 4.30
N ASN A 109 11.47 -3.19 4.00
CA ASN A 109 12.10 -4.41 4.50
C ASN A 109 12.27 -4.43 6.02
N ALA A 110 12.61 -3.29 6.63
CA ALA A 110 12.72 -3.20 8.09
C ALA A 110 11.36 -3.46 8.76
N MET A 111 10.28 -2.89 8.22
CA MET A 111 8.92 -3.12 8.71
C MET A 111 8.49 -4.58 8.53
N LEU A 112 8.77 -5.20 7.37
CA LEU A 112 8.54 -6.64 7.16
C LEU A 112 9.32 -7.50 8.15
N GLY A 113 10.60 -7.18 8.34
CA GLY A 113 11.50 -7.87 9.27
C GLY A 113 10.98 -7.87 10.70
N ALA A 114 10.40 -6.75 11.15
CA ALA A 114 9.79 -6.64 12.47
C ALA A 114 8.59 -7.61 12.65
N CYS A 115 7.79 -7.84 11.61
CA CYS A 115 6.67 -8.79 11.67
C CYS A 115 7.14 -10.23 11.92
N TYR A 116 8.27 -10.64 11.33
CA TYR A 116 8.85 -11.96 11.56
C TYR A 116 9.46 -12.14 12.96
N ALA A 117 9.76 -11.05 13.67
CA ALA A 117 10.40 -11.08 14.98
C ALA A 117 9.40 -11.20 16.15
N THR A 118 8.10 -11.09 15.89
CA THR A 118 7.03 -11.33 16.87
C THR A 118 6.73 -12.82 16.93
N PRO A 119 7.12 -13.56 18.00
CA PRO A 119 6.70 -14.95 18.16
C PRO A 119 5.21 -14.99 18.52
N ALA A 120 4.53 -16.04 18.07
CA ALA A 120 3.21 -16.42 18.58
C ALA A 120 3.27 -16.81 20.06
#